data_AF-A0A2G5DFF8-F1
#
_entry.id   AF-A0A2G5DFF8-F1
#
_cell.length_a   1.000
_cell.length_b   1.000
_cell.length_c   1.000
_cell.angle_alpha   90.00
_cell.angle_beta   90.00
_cell.angle_gamma   90.00
#
_symmetry.space_group_name_H-M   'P 1'
#
loop_
_entity.id
_entity.type
_entity.pdbx_description
1 polymer ?
#
loop_
_entity_poly.entity_id
_entity_poly.type
_entity_poly.pdbx_seq_one_letter_code
_entity_poly.pdbx_strand_id
1 'polypeptide(L)'
;MALQPRQRRPYISDSPESSSPISSSSYSKNEKPRKDDYDDKNKEGFSWFLPLFALGMLRYMSATSNIIHDCDEVFNYWEPLHYLLYNSGFQTWEYSSQFALRSYLYILFHELVARPASWFFSDEKVMVFYAVRLFLGLVSALTETVLVVALARKYGKRLASYALAMLCLTSGCFFASTSLLPSSFSMYAVSLSSGLFLLDKPAMAASVAAAGVILGWPFSILAVLPVTCYCLKRRFKRVFLSAAATSVVVFALSVYTDYIYYQKWTSSVLNLLVYNVVGGGESHLYGTEGPLYYLRNGFNNFNFCFVLALMFLGILPITRKKYTPDLLVIVSPMYIWLAFMSLQPHKEERFLYPVYPLVCVAAAAVIESFPDLFRDKYAPNEKSLTVMIAKILRPMVLGLILCASHSRTFSLINGYSAPLEIYKHFEHHEDVGTGSVVCVGSEWHRFPSSFFVPDYVGEVRWIDDGFRGLLPLPFNATLGDCCSTALF
;
A
#
# COMPACT_ATOMS: atom_id res chain seq x y z
N MET A 1 28.84 83.72 15.70
CA MET A 1 29.00 82.60 14.76
C MET A 1 27.86 82.66 13.75
N ALA A 2 28.22 82.77 12.45
CA ALA A 2 27.45 82.63 11.20
C ALA A 2 26.07 83.34 11.11
N LEU A 3 25.98 84.57 10.56
CA LEU A 3 25.92 84.95 9.13
C LEU A 3 24.72 84.37 8.32
N GLN A 4 23.62 85.13 8.39
CA GLN A 4 22.62 85.48 7.36
C GLN A 4 23.09 85.47 5.87
N PRO A 5 22.24 85.77 4.85
CA PRO A 5 20.82 85.42 4.56
C PRO A 5 20.51 85.31 3.03
N ARG A 6 19.20 85.33 2.67
CA ARG A 6 18.55 85.83 1.41
C ARG A 6 18.56 84.88 0.18
N GLN A 7 17.55 84.79 -0.69
CA GLN A 7 16.49 85.73 -1.08
C GLN A 7 15.34 85.06 -1.92
N ARG A 8 14.12 85.61 -1.78
CA ARG A 8 12.91 85.79 -2.64
C ARG A 8 12.55 84.92 -3.90
N ARG A 9 11.24 84.52 -3.90
CA ARG A 9 10.17 84.22 -4.93
C ARG A 9 10.29 84.86 -6.34
N PRO A 10 9.58 84.40 -7.44
CA PRO A 10 8.11 84.17 -7.50
C PRO A 10 7.52 83.13 -8.52
N TYR A 11 6.17 83.08 -8.52
CA TYR A 11 5.18 82.32 -9.32
C TYR A 11 4.96 82.88 -10.75
N ILE A 12 4.63 82.03 -11.75
CA ILE A 12 3.81 82.36 -12.95
C ILE A 12 2.98 81.13 -13.38
N SER A 13 1.70 81.36 -13.70
CA SER A 13 0.69 80.49 -14.31
C SER A 13 0.50 80.83 -15.80
N ASP A 14 -0.02 79.93 -16.63
CA ASP A 14 -1.05 80.23 -17.65
C ASP A 14 -1.59 78.98 -18.39
N SER A 15 -2.79 79.13 -18.96
CA SER A 15 -3.74 78.08 -19.42
C SER A 15 -3.80 77.95 -20.97
N PRO A 16 -4.92 77.52 -21.61
CA PRO A 16 -5.03 76.37 -22.53
C PRO A 16 -5.10 76.72 -24.04
N GLU A 17 -4.99 75.76 -24.97
CA GLU A 17 -5.75 75.75 -26.25
C GLU A 17 -5.51 74.52 -27.14
N SER A 18 -6.47 74.34 -28.04
CA SER A 18 -6.91 73.21 -28.86
C SER A 18 -6.07 72.85 -30.11
N SER A 19 -6.08 71.56 -30.50
CA SER A 19 -6.28 71.14 -31.90
C SER A 19 -6.44 69.62 -32.05
N SER A 20 -7.55 69.18 -32.64
CA SER A 20 -7.74 67.93 -33.40
C SER A 20 -8.10 68.34 -34.85
N PRO A 21 -7.89 67.56 -35.95
CA PRO A 21 -8.21 66.12 -36.04
C PRO A 21 -7.38 65.27 -37.07
N ILE A 22 -7.81 63.99 -37.19
CA ILE A 22 -7.74 63.08 -38.37
C ILE A 22 -6.71 61.92 -38.37
N SER A 23 -7.26 60.74 -38.03
CA SER A 23 -7.09 59.37 -38.58
C SER A 23 -5.72 58.78 -38.90
N SER A 24 -5.38 57.65 -38.26
CA SER A 24 -5.54 56.30 -38.86
C SER A 24 -4.92 55.20 -37.97
N SER A 25 -5.67 54.10 -37.82
CA SER A 25 -5.30 52.74 -37.39
C SER A 25 -4.21 52.53 -36.31
N SER A 26 -4.61 51.94 -35.19
CA SER A 26 -3.74 50.95 -34.52
C SER A 26 -4.56 49.85 -33.85
N TYR A 27 -4.33 48.66 -34.35
CA TYR A 27 -4.81 47.37 -33.89
C TYR A 27 -4.69 47.17 -32.37
N SER A 28 -5.70 46.54 -31.78
CA SER A 28 -5.70 46.06 -30.40
C SER A 28 -4.52 45.14 -30.11
N LYS A 29 -3.62 45.56 -29.21
CA LYS A 29 -2.60 44.67 -28.65
C LYS A 29 -3.26 43.87 -27.52
N ASN A 30 -3.69 42.66 -27.84
CA ASN A 30 -4.02 41.63 -26.85
C ASN A 30 -2.89 41.56 -25.81
N GLU A 31 -3.22 41.81 -24.55
CA GLU A 31 -2.35 41.53 -23.42
C GLU A 31 -2.00 40.04 -23.45
N LYS A 32 -0.73 39.73 -23.77
CA LYS A 32 -0.20 38.39 -23.53
C LYS A 32 -0.24 38.16 -22.01
N PRO A 33 -0.83 37.06 -21.52
CA PRO A 33 -0.78 36.76 -20.10
C PRO A 33 0.69 36.65 -19.66
N ARG A 34 1.02 37.32 -18.55
CA ARG A 34 2.34 37.26 -17.93
C ARG A 34 2.69 35.80 -17.67
N LYS A 35 3.96 35.45 -17.93
CA LYS A 35 4.50 34.09 -17.80
C LYS A 35 4.31 33.49 -16.39
N ASP A 36 4.12 34.36 -15.40
CA ASP A 36 3.85 33.99 -14.00
C ASP A 36 2.45 33.36 -13.81
N ASP A 37 1.47 33.70 -14.66
CA ASP A 37 0.09 33.21 -14.59
C ASP A 37 -0.05 31.77 -15.14
N TYR A 38 0.91 31.34 -15.97
CA TYR A 38 1.01 29.96 -16.47
C TYR A 38 1.68 29.01 -15.46
N ASP A 39 2.55 29.52 -14.58
CA ASP A 39 3.20 28.73 -13.54
C ASP A 39 2.30 28.53 -12.31
N ASP A 40 1.35 29.43 -12.04
CA ASP A 40 0.42 29.30 -10.91
C ASP A 40 -0.73 28.30 -11.19
N LYS A 41 -1.22 28.22 -12.43
CA LYS A 41 -2.20 27.18 -12.83
C LYS A 41 -1.66 25.75 -12.81
N ASN A 42 -0.34 25.57 -12.88
CA ASN A 42 0.30 24.26 -12.76
C ASN A 42 0.48 23.79 -11.30
N LYS A 43 0.22 24.66 -10.31
CA LYS A 43 0.32 24.33 -8.87
C LYS A 43 -0.99 23.88 -8.24
N GLU A 44 -2.12 23.97 -8.92
CA GLU A 44 -3.35 23.33 -8.43
C GLU A 44 -3.08 21.83 -8.31
N GLY A 45 -3.19 21.24 -7.11
CA GLY A 45 -3.00 19.80 -6.92
C GLY A 45 -4.04 18.97 -7.69
N PHE A 46 -3.94 17.64 -7.63
CA PHE A 46 -5.08 16.82 -8.01
C PHE A 46 -6.29 17.14 -7.12
N SER A 47 -7.48 17.24 -7.72
CA SER A 47 -8.71 17.07 -6.95
C SER A 47 -8.69 15.65 -6.36
N TRP A 48 -9.07 15.52 -5.09
CA TRP A 48 -9.11 14.23 -4.38
C TRP A 48 -10.00 13.21 -5.10
N PHE A 49 -11.01 13.69 -5.82
CA PHE A 49 -11.98 12.84 -6.51
C PHE A 49 -11.33 11.92 -7.55
N LEU A 50 -10.43 12.42 -8.40
CA LEU A 50 -9.90 11.62 -9.50
C LEU A 50 -9.04 10.43 -9.03
N PRO A 51 -8.02 10.60 -8.16
CA PRO A 51 -7.27 9.46 -7.64
C PRO A 51 -8.14 8.50 -6.83
N LEU A 52 -9.06 9.02 -6.01
CA LEU A 52 -9.95 8.18 -5.20
C LEU A 52 -10.89 7.34 -6.06
N PHE A 53 -11.49 7.93 -7.09
CA PHE A 53 -12.36 7.22 -8.01
C PHE A 53 -11.60 6.18 -8.83
N ALA A 54 -10.44 6.56 -9.40
CA ALA A 54 -9.63 5.65 -10.20
C ALA A 54 -9.12 4.45 -9.37
N LEU A 55 -8.53 4.71 -8.20
CA LEU A 55 -8.09 3.65 -7.30
C LEU A 55 -9.30 2.86 -6.79
N GLY A 56 -10.36 3.52 -6.34
CA GLY A 56 -11.58 2.86 -5.86
C GLY A 56 -12.16 1.86 -6.86
N MET A 57 -12.21 2.22 -8.15
CA MET A 57 -12.66 1.29 -9.21
C MET A 57 -11.74 0.08 -9.36
N LEU A 58 -10.42 0.28 -9.41
CA LEU A 58 -9.47 -0.83 -9.54
C LEU A 58 -9.40 -1.70 -8.28
N ARG A 59 -9.57 -1.11 -7.09
CA ARG A 59 -9.64 -1.83 -5.81
C ARG A 59 -10.96 -2.58 -5.66
N TYR A 60 -12.06 -2.05 -6.18
CA TYR A 60 -13.32 -2.79 -6.30
C TYR A 60 -13.15 -4.01 -7.20
N MET A 61 -12.58 -3.83 -8.40
CA MET A 61 -12.28 -4.96 -9.31
C MET A 61 -11.39 -6.00 -8.64
N SER A 62 -10.36 -5.58 -7.91
CA SER A 62 -9.52 -6.49 -7.12
C SER A 62 -10.35 -7.22 -6.06
N ALA A 63 -11.16 -6.53 -5.27
CA ALA A 63 -11.94 -7.16 -4.21
C ALA A 63 -12.87 -8.26 -4.73
N THR A 64 -13.45 -8.08 -5.93
CA THR A 64 -14.40 -9.05 -6.51
C THR A 64 -13.73 -10.17 -7.31
N SER A 65 -12.55 -9.94 -7.91
CA SER A 65 -11.92 -10.88 -8.86
C SER A 65 -10.55 -11.43 -8.43
N ASN A 66 -9.95 -10.89 -7.38
CA ASN A 66 -8.66 -11.35 -6.87
C ASN A 66 -8.76 -12.82 -6.41
N ILE A 67 -7.73 -13.60 -6.71
CA ILE A 67 -7.58 -14.96 -6.18
C ILE A 67 -7.02 -14.90 -4.76
N ILE A 68 -6.81 -16.05 -4.13
CA ILE A 68 -6.06 -16.13 -2.88
C ILE A 68 -4.70 -16.71 -3.21
N HIS A 69 -3.66 -15.90 -3.02
CA HIS A 69 -2.29 -16.24 -3.43
C HIS A 69 -1.52 -17.04 -2.39
N ASP A 70 -1.95 -16.98 -1.14
CA ASP A 70 -1.19 -17.43 0.01
C ASP A 70 -2.12 -18.18 0.97
N CYS A 71 -1.72 -19.39 1.38
CA CYS A 71 -2.47 -20.19 2.34
C CYS A 71 -2.48 -19.55 3.73
N ASP A 72 -1.48 -18.72 4.08
CA ASP A 72 -1.49 -17.93 5.30
C ASP A 72 -2.64 -16.93 5.31
N GLU A 73 -3.01 -16.36 4.16
CA GLU A 73 -4.17 -15.47 4.07
C GLU A 73 -5.43 -16.20 4.58
N VAL A 74 -5.58 -17.46 4.19
CA VAL A 74 -6.72 -18.31 4.58
C VAL A 74 -6.61 -18.73 6.04
N PHE A 75 -5.62 -19.54 6.36
CA PHE A 75 -5.57 -20.25 7.64
C PHE A 75 -5.16 -19.37 8.81
N ASN A 76 -4.43 -18.28 8.58
CA ASN A 76 -4.03 -17.36 9.64
C ASN A 76 -4.95 -16.14 9.78
N TYR A 77 -5.86 -15.87 8.83
CA TYR A 77 -6.73 -14.68 8.93
C TYR A 77 -8.19 -14.93 8.56
N TRP A 78 -8.50 -15.52 7.40
CA TRP A 78 -9.89 -15.83 7.05
C TRP A 78 -10.53 -16.86 7.97
N GLU A 79 -9.82 -17.94 8.31
CA GLU A 79 -10.35 -19.00 9.18
C GLU A 79 -10.53 -18.55 10.64
N PRO A 80 -9.59 -17.83 11.28
CA PRO A 80 -9.84 -17.21 12.59
C PRO A 80 -11.00 -16.20 12.56
N LEU A 81 -11.13 -15.41 11.49
CA LEU A 81 -12.27 -14.49 11.34
C LEU A 81 -13.59 -15.25 11.23
N HIS A 82 -13.62 -16.33 10.45
CA HIS A 82 -14.78 -17.21 10.34
C HIS A 82 -15.14 -17.82 11.70
N TYR A 83 -14.15 -18.24 12.49
CA TYR A 83 -14.36 -18.74 13.84
C TYR A 83 -15.00 -17.72 14.77
N LEU A 84 -14.54 -16.46 14.77
CA LEU A 84 -15.13 -15.41 15.60
C LEU A 84 -16.60 -15.09 15.23
N LEU A 85 -16.98 -15.30 13.96
CA LEU A 85 -18.33 -15.02 13.47
C LEU A 85 -19.28 -16.21 13.61
N TYR A 86 -18.80 -17.43 13.33
CA TYR A 86 -19.64 -18.62 13.14
C TYR A 86 -19.23 -19.80 14.03
N ASN A 87 -18.29 -19.62 14.97
CA ASN A 87 -17.77 -20.66 15.87
C ASN A 87 -17.26 -21.91 15.15
N SER A 88 -16.76 -21.74 13.92
CA SER A 88 -16.22 -22.82 13.08
C SER A 88 -15.10 -22.30 12.21
N GLY A 89 -14.22 -23.18 11.73
CA GLY A 89 -13.06 -22.83 10.91
C GLY A 89 -11.81 -23.56 11.38
N PHE A 90 -10.68 -23.25 10.75
CA PHE A 90 -9.39 -23.89 11.04
C PHE A 90 -8.41 -23.00 11.82
N GLN A 91 -7.76 -23.59 12.81
CA GLN A 91 -6.71 -23.03 13.65
C GLN A 91 -5.33 -23.54 13.20
N THR A 92 -4.37 -22.64 13.11
CA THR A 92 -2.94 -22.96 13.01
C THR A 92 -2.30 -22.99 14.39
N TRP A 93 -1.14 -23.66 14.51
CA TRP A 93 -0.37 -23.69 15.75
C TRP A 93 0.04 -22.28 16.24
N GLU A 94 0.11 -21.29 15.34
CA GLU A 94 0.43 -19.89 15.66
C GLU A 94 -0.64 -19.21 16.52
N TYR A 95 -1.90 -19.68 16.44
CA TYR A 95 -3.02 -19.27 17.28
C TYR A 95 -3.21 -20.16 18.51
N SER A 96 -2.34 -21.14 18.75
CA SER A 96 -2.40 -21.91 19.99
C SER A 96 -1.98 -21.03 21.18
N SER A 97 -2.57 -21.28 22.35
CA SER A 97 -2.19 -20.59 23.58
C SER A 97 -0.75 -20.87 24.01
N GLN A 98 -0.13 -21.97 23.56
CA GLN A 98 1.27 -22.28 23.83
C GLN A 98 2.21 -21.24 23.20
N PHE A 99 2.04 -21.00 21.89
CA PHE A 99 2.95 -20.15 21.11
C PHE A 99 2.48 -18.69 21.03
N ALA A 100 1.18 -18.46 20.82
CA ALA A 100 0.55 -17.14 20.75
C ALA A 100 1.34 -16.15 19.87
N LEU A 101 1.51 -16.48 18.58
CA LEU A 101 2.34 -15.69 17.64
C LEU A 101 1.53 -14.68 16.83
N ARG A 102 0.20 -14.81 16.79
CA ARG A 102 -0.70 -13.92 16.04
C ARG A 102 -1.64 -13.17 16.97
N SER A 103 -1.72 -11.85 16.87
CA SER A 103 -2.65 -11.11 17.73
C SER A 103 -4.08 -11.22 17.20
N TYR A 104 -5.02 -11.61 18.06
CA TYR A 104 -6.45 -11.52 17.74
C TYR A 104 -6.90 -10.09 17.48
N LEU A 105 -6.19 -9.08 17.97
CA LEU A 105 -6.50 -7.66 17.71
C LEU A 105 -6.52 -7.34 16.22
N TYR A 106 -5.65 -7.97 15.42
CA TYR A 106 -5.64 -7.78 13.98
C TYR A 106 -6.92 -8.31 13.33
N ILE A 107 -7.40 -9.47 13.78
CA ILE A 107 -8.66 -10.06 13.30
C ILE A 107 -9.86 -9.23 13.74
N LEU A 108 -9.90 -8.82 15.01
CA LEU A 108 -10.95 -7.96 15.58
C LEU A 108 -11.13 -6.66 14.79
N PHE A 109 -10.03 -6.06 14.31
CA PHE A 109 -10.11 -4.85 13.48
C PHE A 109 -10.91 -5.08 12.18
N HIS A 110 -10.81 -6.26 11.58
CA HIS A 110 -11.55 -6.62 10.36
C HIS A 110 -12.96 -7.15 10.70
N GLU A 111 -13.14 -7.75 11.87
CA GLU A 111 -14.44 -8.14 12.42
C GLU A 111 -15.38 -6.92 12.57
N LEU A 112 -14.85 -5.71 12.79
CA LEU A 112 -15.64 -4.47 12.82
C LEU A 112 -16.50 -4.26 11.56
N VAL A 113 -16.08 -4.82 10.42
CA VAL A 113 -16.85 -4.80 9.17
C VAL A 113 -17.54 -6.14 8.93
N ALA A 114 -16.87 -7.25 9.24
CA ALA A 114 -17.40 -8.58 8.96
C ALA A 114 -18.66 -8.91 9.81
N ARG A 115 -18.70 -8.49 11.07
CA ARG A 115 -19.81 -8.81 11.99
C ARG A 115 -21.11 -8.06 11.69
N PRO A 116 -21.09 -6.75 11.39
CA PRO A 116 -22.28 -6.12 10.83
C PRO A 116 -22.72 -6.77 9.51
N ALA A 117 -21.76 -7.11 8.63
CA ALA A 117 -22.07 -7.78 7.37
C ALA A 117 -22.73 -9.15 7.58
N SER A 118 -22.30 -9.94 8.56
CA SER A 118 -22.93 -11.23 8.86
C SER A 118 -24.35 -11.11 9.41
N TRP A 119 -24.72 -9.97 10.00
CA TRP A 119 -26.12 -9.70 10.37
C TRP A 119 -27.00 -9.33 9.18
N PHE A 120 -26.43 -8.70 8.15
CA PHE A 120 -27.15 -8.33 6.93
C PHE A 120 -27.24 -9.47 5.92
N PHE A 121 -26.20 -10.32 5.87
CA PHE A 121 -26.06 -11.44 4.94
C PHE A 121 -26.03 -12.78 5.69
N SER A 122 -27.00 -12.99 6.59
CA SER A 122 -27.02 -14.12 7.54
C SER A 122 -26.84 -15.49 6.87
N ASP A 123 -27.44 -15.68 5.70
CA ASP A 123 -27.44 -16.97 4.98
C ASP A 123 -26.35 -17.03 3.88
N GLU A 124 -25.61 -15.94 3.64
CA GLU A 124 -24.65 -15.82 2.54
C GLU A 124 -23.26 -15.43 3.06
N LYS A 125 -22.57 -16.39 3.68
CA LYS A 125 -21.19 -16.20 4.22
C LYS A 125 -20.21 -15.63 3.18
N VAL A 126 -20.36 -16.01 1.92
CA VAL A 126 -19.56 -15.48 0.80
C VAL A 126 -19.67 -13.96 0.67
N MET A 127 -20.86 -13.37 0.91
CA MET A 127 -21.03 -11.91 0.87
C MET A 127 -20.27 -11.21 2.00
N VAL A 128 -20.16 -11.84 3.17
CA VAL A 128 -19.34 -11.34 4.28
C VAL A 128 -17.86 -11.32 3.92
N PHE A 129 -17.37 -12.38 3.26
CA PHE A 129 -16.00 -12.43 2.72
C PHE A 129 -15.74 -11.26 1.76
N TYR A 130 -16.64 -11.02 0.81
CA TYR A 130 -16.49 -9.91 -0.14
C TYR A 130 -16.65 -8.53 0.52
N ALA A 131 -17.48 -8.39 1.57
CA ALA A 131 -17.58 -7.15 2.34
C ALA A 131 -16.25 -6.76 2.99
N VAL A 132 -15.53 -7.73 3.56
CA VAL A 132 -14.18 -7.51 4.13
C VAL A 132 -13.18 -7.14 3.03
N ARG A 133 -13.20 -7.83 1.88
CA ARG A 133 -12.33 -7.49 0.74
C ARG A 133 -12.59 -6.08 0.20
N LEU A 134 -13.86 -5.66 0.11
CA LEU A 134 -14.24 -4.31 -0.29
C LEU A 134 -13.73 -3.27 0.71
N PHE A 135 -13.78 -3.57 2.01
CA PHE A 135 -13.20 -2.71 3.04
C PHE A 135 -11.67 -2.59 2.90
N LEU A 136 -10.95 -3.70 2.69
CA LEU A 136 -9.51 -3.67 2.43
C LEU A 136 -9.19 -2.80 1.20
N GLY A 137 -9.93 -3.00 0.11
CA GLY A 137 -9.80 -2.20 -1.11
C GLY A 137 -10.07 -0.71 -0.88
N LEU A 138 -11.06 -0.37 -0.05
CA LEU A 138 -11.35 1.02 0.33
C LEU A 138 -10.21 1.64 1.14
N VAL A 139 -9.66 0.92 2.13
CA VAL A 139 -8.51 1.40 2.93
C VAL A 139 -7.28 1.60 2.04
N SER A 140 -6.99 0.66 1.14
CA SER A 140 -5.94 0.80 0.14
C SER A 140 -6.16 2.06 -0.72
N ALA A 141 -7.34 2.22 -1.31
CA ALA A 141 -7.66 3.37 -2.16
C ALA A 141 -7.51 4.70 -1.42
N LEU A 142 -7.95 4.79 -0.17
CA LEU A 142 -7.83 6.00 0.65
C LEU A 142 -6.36 6.33 0.96
N THR A 143 -5.59 5.36 1.44
CA THR A 143 -4.19 5.59 1.83
C THR A 143 -3.30 5.95 0.64
N GLU A 144 -3.51 5.30 -0.50
CA GLU A 144 -2.81 5.59 -1.76
C GLU A 144 -3.28 6.92 -2.39
N THR A 145 -4.56 7.28 -2.25
CA THR A 145 -5.06 8.61 -2.66
C THR A 145 -4.33 9.71 -1.91
N VAL A 146 -4.15 9.57 -0.59
CA VAL A 146 -3.38 10.55 0.21
C VAL A 146 -1.96 10.67 -0.34
N LEU A 147 -1.30 9.56 -0.66
CA LEU A 147 0.04 9.54 -1.24
C LEU A 147 0.08 10.26 -2.60
N VAL A 148 -0.83 9.93 -3.53
CA VAL A 148 -0.91 10.53 -4.87
C VAL A 148 -1.19 12.03 -4.80
N VAL A 149 -2.14 12.46 -3.96
CA VAL A 149 -2.46 13.88 -3.77
C VAL A 149 -1.25 14.62 -3.17
N ALA A 150 -0.54 14.01 -2.23
CA ALA A 150 0.65 14.60 -1.64
C ALA A 150 1.79 14.76 -2.67
N LEU A 151 2.00 13.75 -3.52
CA LEU A 151 2.95 13.82 -4.64
C LEU A 151 2.55 14.92 -5.62
N ALA A 152 1.27 15.06 -5.93
CA ALA A 152 0.77 16.07 -6.86
C ALA A 152 1.01 17.48 -6.36
N ARG A 153 0.78 17.72 -5.06
CA ARG A 153 0.99 19.01 -4.40
C ARG A 153 2.47 19.39 -4.32
N LYS A 154 3.35 18.41 -4.13
CA LYS A 154 4.78 18.68 -3.91
C LYS A 154 5.63 18.66 -5.18
N TYR A 155 5.38 17.70 -6.07
CA TYR A 155 6.19 17.46 -7.26
C TYR A 155 5.45 17.70 -8.58
N GLY A 156 4.14 18.00 -8.51
CA GLY A 156 3.31 18.32 -9.66
C GLY A 156 2.46 17.15 -10.18
N LYS A 157 1.41 17.48 -10.94
CA LYS A 157 0.42 16.51 -11.42
C LYS A 157 1.03 15.36 -12.24
N ARG A 158 2.11 15.60 -12.99
CA ARG A 158 2.66 14.58 -13.91
C ARG A 158 3.26 13.39 -13.19
N LEU A 159 4.11 13.62 -12.17
CA LEU A 159 4.66 12.55 -11.35
C LEU A 159 3.54 11.76 -10.68
N ALA A 160 2.58 12.48 -10.11
CA ALA A 160 1.42 11.89 -9.47
C ALA A 160 0.54 11.08 -10.44
N SER A 161 0.36 11.52 -11.70
CA SER A 161 -0.36 10.77 -12.73
C SER A 161 0.33 9.45 -13.05
N TYR A 162 1.66 9.46 -13.17
CA TYR A 162 2.41 8.23 -13.46
C TYR A 162 2.36 7.28 -12.27
N ALA A 163 2.55 7.79 -11.04
CA ALA A 163 2.38 6.98 -9.84
C ALA A 163 0.98 6.40 -9.73
N LEU A 164 -0.07 7.21 -9.94
CA LEU A 164 -1.47 6.77 -9.93
C LEU A 164 -1.74 5.67 -10.96
N ALA A 165 -1.29 5.85 -12.20
CA ALA A 165 -1.49 4.87 -13.26
C ALA A 165 -0.82 3.52 -12.91
N MET A 166 0.39 3.56 -12.34
CA MET A 166 1.07 2.34 -11.87
C MET A 166 0.39 1.71 -10.65
N LEU A 167 -0.06 2.49 -9.67
CA LEU A 167 -0.79 1.96 -8.52
C LEU A 167 -2.09 1.26 -8.95
N CYS A 168 -2.77 1.79 -9.97
CA CYS A 168 -3.98 1.20 -10.53
C CYS A 168 -3.73 -0.09 -11.32
N LEU A 169 -2.69 -0.14 -12.16
CA LEU A 169 -2.57 -1.15 -13.22
C LEU A 169 -1.38 -2.12 -13.05
N THR A 170 -0.56 -1.97 -12.02
CA THR A 170 0.49 -2.96 -11.71
C THR A 170 -0.09 -4.17 -10.99
N SER A 171 0.36 -5.36 -11.40
CA SER A 171 -0.12 -6.65 -10.86
C SER A 171 0.10 -6.75 -9.35
N GLY A 172 1.28 -6.34 -8.87
CA GLY A 172 1.60 -6.40 -7.44
C GLY A 172 0.64 -5.57 -6.59
N CYS A 173 0.36 -4.32 -6.98
CA CYS A 173 -0.57 -3.48 -6.23
C CYS A 173 -2.01 -4.00 -6.33
N PHE A 174 -2.41 -4.53 -7.49
CA PHE A 174 -3.75 -5.10 -7.65
C PHE A 174 -4.02 -6.21 -6.65
N PHE A 175 -3.12 -7.20 -6.55
CA PHE A 175 -3.30 -8.35 -5.65
C PHE A 175 -3.07 -8.00 -4.18
N ALA A 176 -2.01 -7.26 -3.85
CA ALA A 176 -1.70 -6.90 -2.46
C ALA A 176 -2.81 -6.05 -1.79
N SER A 177 -3.55 -5.26 -2.58
CA SER A 177 -4.50 -4.28 -2.05
C SER A 177 -5.79 -4.83 -1.45
N THR A 178 -6.10 -6.11 -1.64
CA THR A 178 -7.32 -6.74 -1.12
C THR A 178 -7.06 -8.07 -0.41
N SER A 179 -5.79 -8.42 -0.21
CA SER A 179 -5.39 -9.56 0.61
C SER A 179 -5.51 -9.23 2.10
N LEU A 180 -6.14 -10.14 2.86
CA LEU A 180 -6.25 -10.05 4.31
C LEU A 180 -4.94 -10.48 4.98
N LEU A 181 -3.90 -9.67 4.80
CA LEU A 181 -2.55 -9.96 5.30
C LEU A 181 -1.98 -8.76 6.07
N PRO A 182 -1.22 -8.99 7.15
CA PRO A 182 -0.57 -7.90 7.88
C PRO A 182 0.49 -7.17 7.04
N SER A 183 1.03 -7.80 6.00
CA SER A 183 1.91 -7.15 5.02
C SER A 183 1.14 -6.13 4.16
N SER A 184 -0.10 -6.42 3.75
CA SER A 184 -1.00 -5.47 3.09
C SER A 184 -1.41 -4.33 4.03
N PHE A 185 -1.71 -4.64 5.30
CA PHE A 185 -1.96 -3.59 6.30
C PHE A 185 -0.75 -2.67 6.49
N SER A 186 0.45 -3.24 6.55
CA SER A 186 1.71 -2.49 6.60
C SER A 186 1.92 -1.64 5.34
N MET A 187 1.53 -2.13 4.16
CA MET A 187 1.54 -1.37 2.91
C MET A 187 0.64 -0.12 2.99
N TYR A 188 -0.56 -0.24 3.56
CA TYR A 188 -1.45 0.90 3.78
C TYR A 188 -0.83 1.93 4.72
N ALA A 189 -0.23 1.46 5.82
CA ALA A 189 0.44 2.31 6.80
C ALA A 189 1.67 3.04 6.22
N VAL A 190 2.51 2.35 5.44
CA VAL A 190 3.66 2.94 4.74
C VAL A 190 3.22 4.00 3.74
N SER A 191 2.18 3.72 2.95
CA SER A 191 1.61 4.64 1.96
C SER A 191 1.06 5.90 2.62
N LEU A 192 0.23 5.73 3.66
CA LEU A 192 -0.36 6.83 4.40
C LEU A 192 0.70 7.64 5.15
N SER A 193 1.67 6.98 5.79
CA SER A 193 2.78 7.64 6.50
C SER A 193 3.61 8.50 5.54
N SER A 194 3.94 7.97 4.35
CA SER A 194 4.67 8.69 3.30
C SER A 194 3.87 9.86 2.75
N GLY A 195 2.56 9.69 2.51
CA GLY A 195 1.66 10.78 2.11
C GLY A 195 1.56 11.89 3.16
N LEU A 196 1.37 11.53 4.43
CA LEU A 196 1.31 12.49 5.54
C LEU A 196 2.63 13.24 5.75
N PHE A 197 3.76 12.55 5.57
CA PHE A 197 5.07 13.17 5.59
C PHE A 197 5.23 14.21 4.46
N LEU A 198 4.80 13.89 3.24
CA LEU A 198 4.81 14.83 2.11
C LEU A 198 3.89 16.03 2.32
N LEU A 199 2.79 15.86 3.05
CA LEU A 199 1.86 16.92 3.44
C LEU A 199 2.32 17.72 4.68
N ASP A 200 3.59 17.59 5.09
CA ASP A 200 4.18 18.27 6.25
C ASP A 200 3.44 18.00 7.58
N LYS A 201 2.90 16.79 7.76
CA LYS A 201 2.27 16.29 9.00
C LYS A 201 3.11 15.20 9.68
N PRO A 202 4.34 15.50 10.16
CA PRO A 202 5.30 14.48 10.62
C PRO A 202 4.83 13.70 11.86
N ALA A 203 4.05 14.31 12.76
CA ALA A 203 3.55 13.63 13.95
C ALA A 203 2.51 12.55 13.61
N MET A 204 1.61 12.85 12.66
CA MET A 204 0.64 11.87 12.16
C MET A 204 1.35 10.77 11.36
N ALA A 205 2.34 11.14 10.53
CA ALA A 205 3.12 10.16 9.77
C ALA A 205 3.81 9.13 10.67
N ALA A 206 4.45 9.57 11.76
CA ALA A 206 5.07 8.68 12.73
C ALA A 206 4.07 7.86 13.56
N SER A 207 2.88 8.42 13.86
CA SER A 207 1.82 7.70 14.58
C SER A 207 1.23 6.57 13.73
N VAL A 208 0.95 6.84 12.45
CA VAL A 208 0.50 5.83 11.49
C VAL A 208 1.57 4.75 11.28
N ALA A 209 2.84 5.15 11.19
CA ALA A 209 3.95 4.20 11.13
C ALA A 209 4.00 3.29 12.36
N ALA A 210 3.87 3.85 13.56
CA ALA A 210 3.83 3.08 14.81
C ALA A 210 2.66 2.09 14.86
N ALA A 211 1.45 2.52 14.47
CA ALA A 211 0.28 1.65 14.40
C ALA A 211 0.47 0.52 13.36
N GLY A 212 1.03 0.84 12.19
CA GLY A 212 1.32 -0.14 11.14
C GLY A 212 2.31 -1.22 11.56
N VAL A 213 3.34 -0.85 12.32
CA VAL A 213 4.33 -1.80 12.85
C VAL A 213 3.73 -2.72 13.91
N ILE A 214 2.91 -2.19 14.82
CA ILE A 214 2.38 -2.98 15.94
C ILE A 214 1.19 -3.84 15.52
N LEU A 215 0.23 -3.30 14.76
CA LEU A 215 -0.95 -4.03 14.32
C LEU A 215 -0.72 -4.86 13.07
N GLY A 216 0.05 -4.34 12.13
CA GLY A 216 0.37 -5.04 10.88
C GLY A 216 1.50 -6.02 11.13
N TRP A 217 2.71 -5.59 10.86
CA TRP A 217 3.85 -6.49 10.91
C TRP A 217 5.05 -5.86 11.62
N PRO A 218 5.54 -6.41 12.74
CA PRO A 218 6.61 -5.80 13.53
C PRO A 218 7.91 -5.55 12.74
N PHE A 219 8.21 -6.42 11.79
CA PHE A 219 9.40 -6.30 10.94
C PHE A 219 9.31 -5.11 9.99
N SER A 220 8.11 -4.62 9.65
CA SER A 220 7.91 -3.43 8.80
C SER A 220 8.49 -2.15 9.40
N ILE A 221 9.00 -2.20 10.64
CA ILE A 221 9.77 -1.12 11.26
C ILE A 221 10.88 -0.59 10.35
N LEU A 222 11.57 -1.47 9.60
CA LEU A 222 12.62 -1.05 8.66
C LEU A 222 12.06 -0.24 7.48
N ALA A 223 10.84 -0.53 7.04
CA ALA A 223 10.19 0.21 5.96
C ALA A 223 9.71 1.60 6.41
N VAL A 224 9.32 1.77 7.67
CA VAL A 224 8.91 3.09 8.20
C VAL A 224 10.04 3.90 8.83
N LEU A 225 11.20 3.28 9.07
CA LEU A 225 12.33 3.89 9.77
C LEU A 225 12.84 5.17 9.08
N PRO A 226 13.09 5.22 7.76
CA PRO A 226 13.61 6.44 7.13
C PRO A 226 12.67 7.64 7.30
N VAL A 227 11.38 7.44 7.06
CA VAL A 227 10.35 8.49 7.22
C VAL A 227 10.26 8.93 8.67
N THR A 228 10.25 7.99 9.61
CA THR A 228 10.10 8.27 11.05
C THR A 228 11.31 9.02 11.62
N CYS A 229 12.53 8.58 11.31
CA CYS A 229 13.77 9.25 11.72
C CYS A 229 13.83 10.68 11.18
N TYR A 230 13.45 10.87 9.92
CA TYR A 230 13.45 12.20 9.31
C TYR A 230 12.35 13.11 9.91
N CYS A 231 11.18 12.56 10.24
CA CYS A 231 10.13 13.27 10.99
C CYS A 231 10.62 13.72 12.39
N LEU A 232 11.28 12.81 13.13
CA LEU A 232 11.85 13.11 14.44
C LEU A 232 12.92 14.21 14.36
N LYS A 233 13.77 14.18 13.33
CA LYS A 233 14.77 15.22 13.09
C LYS A 233 14.14 16.59 12.84
N ARG A 234 12.99 16.65 12.16
CA ARG A 234 12.27 17.92 11.90
C ARG A 234 11.57 18.48 13.14
N ARG A 235 10.86 17.65 13.92
CA ARG A 235 10.05 18.10 15.07
C ARG A 235 10.02 17.07 16.21
N PHE A 236 11.15 16.88 16.88
CA PHE A 236 11.35 15.83 17.87
C PHE A 236 10.21 15.71 18.90
N LYS A 237 9.96 16.73 19.74
CA LYS A 237 8.98 16.64 20.84
C LYS A 237 7.59 16.18 20.38
N ARG A 238 7.03 16.84 19.35
CA ARG A 238 5.67 16.54 18.87
C ARG A 238 5.59 15.17 18.20
N VAL A 239 6.60 14.80 17.44
CA VAL A 239 6.64 13.50 16.73
C VAL A 239 6.84 12.36 17.71
N PHE A 240 7.80 12.50 18.64
CA PHE A 240 8.08 11.51 19.67
C PHE A 240 6.87 11.28 20.57
N LEU A 241 6.24 12.33 21.11
CA LEU A 241 5.06 12.18 21.96
C LEU A 241 3.89 11.51 21.24
N SER A 242 3.63 11.91 19.98
CA SER A 242 2.54 11.34 19.18
C SER A 242 2.78 9.85 18.86
N ALA A 243 4.00 9.51 18.43
CA ALA A 243 4.38 8.14 18.14
C ALA A 243 4.40 7.27 19.41
N ALA A 244 4.99 7.76 20.51
CA ALA A 244 5.03 7.05 21.78
C ALA A 244 3.63 6.81 22.35
N ALA A 245 2.76 7.83 22.33
CA ALA A 245 1.38 7.67 22.77
C ALA A 245 0.64 6.62 21.94
N THR A 246 0.78 6.67 20.61
CA THR A 246 0.18 5.67 19.72
C THR A 246 0.74 4.27 19.98
N SER A 247 2.06 4.13 20.12
CA SER A 247 2.70 2.86 20.44
C SER A 247 2.21 2.27 21.75
N VAL A 248 2.15 3.07 22.82
CA VAL A 248 1.68 2.61 24.13
C VAL A 248 0.22 2.16 24.07
N VAL A 249 -0.66 2.96 23.47
CA VAL A 249 -2.09 2.65 23.38
C VAL A 249 -2.32 1.37 22.56
N VAL A 250 -1.73 1.30 21.36
CA VAL A 250 -1.93 0.16 20.45
C VAL A 250 -1.30 -1.11 21.02
N PHE A 251 -0.10 -1.00 21.61
CA PHE A 251 0.56 -2.16 22.23
C PHE A 251 -0.19 -2.65 23.46
N ALA A 252 -0.66 -1.75 24.33
CA ALA A 252 -1.46 -2.11 25.49
C ALA A 252 -2.78 -2.79 25.07
N LEU A 253 -3.43 -2.28 24.02
CA LEU A 253 -4.63 -2.90 23.45
C LEU A 253 -4.33 -4.29 22.88
N SER A 254 -3.19 -4.47 22.20
CA SER A 254 -2.76 -5.78 21.68
C SER A 254 -2.52 -6.77 22.82
N VAL A 255 -1.76 -6.40 23.85
CA VAL A 255 -1.49 -7.26 25.02
C VAL A 255 -2.78 -7.58 25.78
N TYR A 256 -3.68 -6.62 25.93
CA TYR A 256 -4.97 -6.85 26.59
C TYR A 256 -5.86 -7.80 25.80
N THR A 257 -5.89 -7.66 24.47
CA THR A 257 -6.61 -8.57 23.59
C THR A 257 -6.00 -9.97 23.66
N ASP A 258 -4.67 -10.07 23.58
CA ASP A 258 -3.96 -11.33 23.69
C ASP A 258 -4.24 -12.00 25.05
N TYR A 259 -4.35 -11.24 26.15
CA TYR A 259 -4.76 -11.77 27.45
C TYR A 259 -6.17 -12.36 27.44
N ILE A 260 -7.14 -11.69 26.79
CA ILE A 260 -8.53 -12.18 26.70
C ILE A 260 -8.60 -13.49 25.89
N TYR A 261 -7.93 -13.57 24.74
CA TYR A 261 -8.07 -14.73 23.87
C TYR A 261 -7.15 -15.89 24.24
N TYR A 262 -5.93 -15.61 24.71
CA TYR A 262 -5.00 -16.65 25.13
C TYR A 262 -5.09 -17.02 26.61
N GLN A 263 -5.90 -16.30 27.39
CA GLN A 263 -6.10 -16.51 28.84
C GLN A 263 -4.78 -16.48 29.65
N LYS A 264 -3.75 -15.83 29.10
CA LYS A 264 -2.44 -15.66 29.74
C LYS A 264 -1.86 -14.30 29.38
N TRP A 265 -1.11 -13.70 30.31
CA TRP A 265 -0.38 -12.47 30.01
C TRP A 265 0.74 -12.76 29.02
N THR A 266 0.51 -12.38 27.77
CA THR A 266 1.47 -12.58 26.68
C THR A 266 1.37 -11.44 25.67
N SER A 267 2.37 -11.33 24.81
CA SER A 267 2.39 -10.37 23.72
C SER A 267 2.78 -11.10 22.45
N SER A 268 1.81 -11.32 21.57
CA SER A 268 2.02 -11.94 20.27
C SER A 268 3.06 -11.20 19.43
N VAL A 269 3.04 -9.86 19.47
CA VAL A 269 4.04 -8.99 18.83
C VAL A 269 5.46 -9.32 19.32
N LEU A 270 5.66 -9.45 20.63
CA LEU A 270 6.98 -9.77 21.19
C LEU A 270 7.36 -11.24 20.95
N ASN A 271 6.41 -12.18 21.12
CA ASN A 271 6.64 -13.60 20.86
C ASN A 271 7.08 -13.82 19.42
N LEU A 272 6.43 -13.16 18.47
CA LEU A 272 6.77 -13.23 17.04
C LEU A 272 8.18 -12.69 16.77
N LEU A 273 8.57 -11.57 17.39
CA LEU A 273 9.92 -11.04 17.29
C LEU A 273 10.96 -12.00 17.89
N VAL A 274 10.69 -12.52 19.08
CA VAL A 274 11.59 -13.47 19.76
C VAL A 274 11.75 -14.75 18.93
N TYR A 275 10.65 -15.31 18.43
CA TYR A 275 10.65 -16.54 17.63
C TYR A 275 11.51 -16.40 16.36
N ASN A 276 11.33 -15.30 15.62
CA ASN A 276 12.03 -15.11 14.33
C ASN A 276 13.45 -14.55 14.48
N VAL A 277 13.76 -13.78 15.53
CA VAL A 277 15.07 -13.11 15.67
C VAL A 277 16.00 -13.87 16.62
N VAL A 278 15.48 -14.36 17.74
CA VAL A 278 16.28 -14.99 18.82
C VAL A 278 16.19 -16.52 18.75
N GLY A 279 15.01 -17.05 18.44
CA GLY A 279 14.75 -18.49 18.34
C GLY A 279 15.37 -19.17 17.12
N GLY A 280 16.20 -18.46 16.34
CA GLY A 280 16.84 -18.99 15.14
C GLY A 280 15.91 -19.13 13.93
N GLY A 281 14.63 -18.74 14.05
CA GLY A 281 13.66 -18.67 12.96
C GLY A 281 13.66 -19.93 12.10
N GLU A 282 12.86 -20.92 12.47
CA GLU A 282 12.66 -22.12 11.64
C GLU A 282 11.83 -21.82 10.37
N SER A 283 11.77 -20.57 9.91
CA SER A 283 11.08 -20.18 8.68
C SER A 283 11.63 -20.92 7.45
N HIS A 284 12.88 -21.41 7.50
CA HIS A 284 13.45 -22.25 6.45
C HIS A 284 12.77 -23.64 6.33
N LEU A 285 12.01 -24.08 7.34
CA LEU A 285 11.16 -25.29 7.25
C LEU A 285 10.10 -25.16 6.17
N TYR A 286 9.64 -23.94 5.89
CA TYR A 286 8.66 -23.63 4.84
C TYR A 286 9.30 -23.41 3.47
N GLY A 287 10.57 -23.80 3.31
CA GLY A 287 11.33 -23.67 2.07
C GLY A 287 12.29 -22.48 2.06
N THR A 288 13.29 -22.57 1.20
CA THR A 288 14.30 -21.52 1.01
C THR A 288 14.44 -21.17 -0.47
N GLU A 289 14.78 -19.93 -0.74
CA GLU A 289 14.81 -19.40 -2.10
C GLU A 289 16.11 -18.62 -2.40
N GLY A 290 16.54 -18.68 -3.65
CA GLY A 290 17.81 -18.09 -4.10
C GLY A 290 17.85 -16.55 -3.96
N PRO A 291 19.04 -15.93 -3.99
CA PRO A 291 19.19 -14.47 -3.81
C PRO A 291 18.45 -13.64 -4.86
N LEU A 292 18.23 -14.19 -6.06
CA LEU A 292 17.53 -13.53 -7.16
C LEU A 292 16.00 -13.59 -7.06
N TYR A 293 15.44 -14.28 -6.07
CA TYR A 293 14.00 -14.48 -5.91
C TYR A 293 13.22 -13.15 -5.97
N TYR A 294 13.61 -12.16 -5.15
CA TYR A 294 12.90 -10.89 -5.10
C TYR A 294 13.10 -10.01 -6.33
N LEU A 295 14.19 -10.20 -7.08
CA LEU A 295 14.37 -9.53 -8.37
C LEU A 295 13.41 -10.12 -9.42
N ARG A 296 13.26 -11.45 -9.45
CA ARG A 296 12.29 -12.15 -10.31
C ARG A 296 10.86 -11.81 -9.90
N ASN A 297 10.56 -11.83 -8.61
CA ASN A 297 9.26 -11.48 -8.07
C ASN A 297 8.87 -10.02 -8.38
N GLY A 298 9.78 -9.08 -8.14
CA GLY A 298 9.59 -7.66 -8.45
C GLY A 298 9.35 -7.43 -9.94
N PHE A 299 10.13 -8.10 -10.80
CA PHE A 299 9.91 -8.05 -12.24
C PHE A 299 8.57 -8.66 -12.66
N ASN A 300 8.15 -9.79 -12.09
CA ASN A 300 6.83 -10.36 -12.39
C ASN A 300 5.70 -9.42 -11.95
N ASN A 301 5.81 -8.76 -10.81
CA ASN A 301 4.74 -7.93 -10.28
C ASN A 301 4.63 -6.53 -10.93
N PHE A 302 5.76 -5.98 -11.36
CA PHE A 302 5.85 -4.60 -11.85
C PHE A 302 6.48 -4.48 -13.25
N ASN A 303 6.89 -5.57 -13.88
CA ASN A 303 7.62 -5.59 -15.16
C ASN A 303 8.80 -4.59 -15.14
N PHE A 304 8.93 -3.80 -16.21
CA PHE A 304 9.95 -2.76 -16.31
C PHE A 304 9.76 -1.62 -15.31
N CYS A 305 8.60 -1.43 -14.67
CA CYS A 305 8.48 -0.46 -13.57
C CYS A 305 9.41 -0.82 -12.42
N PHE A 306 9.64 -2.12 -12.14
CA PHE A 306 10.60 -2.53 -11.12
C PHE A 306 12.03 -2.10 -11.47
N VAL A 307 12.43 -2.32 -12.73
CA VAL A 307 13.76 -1.93 -13.22
C VAL A 307 13.94 -0.41 -13.12
N LEU A 308 12.93 0.35 -13.54
CA LEU A 308 12.92 1.82 -13.42
C LEU A 308 13.00 2.27 -11.96
N ALA A 309 12.28 1.60 -11.06
CA ALA A 309 12.36 1.89 -9.63
C ALA A 309 13.77 1.65 -9.09
N LEU A 310 14.46 0.58 -9.49
CA LEU A 310 15.85 0.35 -9.09
C LEU A 310 16.80 1.43 -9.62
N MET A 311 16.57 1.93 -10.84
CA MET A 311 17.36 3.00 -11.45
C MET A 311 17.22 4.37 -10.78
N PHE A 312 16.25 4.56 -9.87
CA PHE A 312 16.05 5.85 -9.21
C PHE A 312 17.30 6.36 -8.47
N LEU A 313 18.08 5.48 -7.81
CA LEU A 313 19.36 5.88 -7.19
C LEU A 313 20.38 6.37 -8.22
N GLY A 314 20.42 5.75 -9.42
CA GLY A 314 21.35 6.12 -10.49
C GLY A 314 21.11 7.51 -11.06
N ILE A 315 19.85 7.97 -11.07
CA ILE A 315 19.49 9.31 -11.57
C ILE A 315 19.50 10.40 -10.47
N LEU A 316 19.75 10.04 -9.21
CA LEU A 316 19.81 11.01 -8.10
C LEU A 316 20.81 12.15 -8.32
N PRO A 317 22.03 11.94 -8.85
CA PRO A 317 22.98 13.04 -9.07
C PRO A 317 22.41 14.15 -9.97
N ILE A 318 21.53 13.77 -10.90
CA ILE A 318 20.90 14.68 -11.87
C ILE A 318 19.65 15.33 -11.26
N THR A 319 18.89 14.55 -10.49
CA THR A 319 17.58 14.95 -9.97
C THR A 319 17.62 15.47 -8.53
N ARG A 320 18.81 15.60 -7.93
CA ARG A 320 19.03 15.98 -6.52
C ARG A 320 18.26 17.23 -6.12
N LYS A 321 18.33 18.29 -6.93
CA LYS A 321 17.65 19.57 -6.65
C LYS A 321 16.13 19.46 -6.61
N LYS A 322 15.57 18.48 -7.34
CA LYS A 322 14.12 18.29 -7.47
C LYS A 322 13.55 17.41 -6.36
N TYR A 323 14.28 16.37 -5.97
CA TYR A 323 13.73 15.29 -5.14
C TYR A 323 14.34 15.15 -3.76
N THR A 324 15.55 15.66 -3.53
CA THR A 324 16.23 15.52 -2.23
C THR A 324 15.81 16.65 -1.28
N PRO A 325 15.54 16.37 0.01
CA PRO A 325 15.63 15.05 0.66
C PRO A 325 14.34 14.22 0.63
N ASP A 326 13.19 14.85 0.43
CA ASP A 326 11.91 14.27 0.84
C ASP A 326 11.48 13.03 0.03
N LEU A 327 11.69 13.00 -1.29
CA LEU A 327 11.33 11.82 -2.09
C LEU A 327 12.28 10.66 -1.86
N LEU A 328 13.58 10.96 -1.65
CA LEU A 328 14.57 9.95 -1.30
C LEU A 328 14.24 9.28 0.04
N VAL A 329 13.79 10.06 1.02
CA VAL A 329 13.34 9.53 2.32
C VAL A 329 12.18 8.56 2.15
N ILE A 330 11.23 8.85 1.26
CA ILE A 330 10.04 8.01 1.02
C ILE A 330 10.36 6.77 0.19
N VAL A 331 11.29 6.87 -0.76
CA VAL A 331 11.65 5.76 -1.65
C VAL A 331 12.73 4.86 -1.04
N SER A 332 13.58 5.39 -0.16
CA SER A 332 14.65 4.61 0.50
C SER A 332 14.20 3.32 1.20
N PRO A 333 13.01 3.24 1.85
CA PRO A 333 12.46 1.99 2.36
C PRO A 333 12.43 0.86 1.35
N MET A 334 12.12 1.13 0.08
CA MET A 334 12.09 0.09 -0.97
C MET A 334 13.43 -0.64 -1.08
N TYR A 335 14.55 0.09 -1.06
CA TYR A 335 15.89 -0.50 -1.17
C TYR A 335 16.32 -1.20 0.11
N ILE A 336 16.07 -0.56 1.27
CA ILE A 336 16.41 -1.14 2.58
C ILE A 336 15.65 -2.44 2.77
N TRP A 337 14.35 -2.43 2.47
CA TRP A 337 13.47 -3.59 2.59
C TRP A 337 13.84 -4.69 1.61
N LEU A 338 14.08 -4.35 0.33
CA LEU A 338 14.49 -5.32 -0.68
C LEU A 338 15.81 -5.99 -0.30
N ALA A 339 16.80 -5.23 0.18
CA ALA A 339 18.08 -5.78 0.63
C ALA A 339 17.89 -6.69 1.85
N PHE A 340 17.19 -6.21 2.88
CA PHE A 340 16.94 -6.97 4.10
C PHE A 340 16.22 -8.30 3.82
N MET A 341 15.13 -8.27 3.05
CA MET A 341 14.36 -9.46 2.71
C MET A 341 15.17 -10.41 1.83
N SER A 342 15.99 -9.91 0.90
CA SER A 342 16.83 -10.77 0.05
C SER A 342 17.91 -11.55 0.79
N LEU A 343 18.34 -11.05 1.96
CA LEU A 343 19.29 -11.72 2.85
C LEU A 343 18.66 -12.87 3.65
N GLN A 344 17.33 -12.88 3.82
CA GLN A 344 16.65 -13.96 4.54
C GLN A 344 16.62 -15.23 3.67
N PRO A 345 16.86 -16.43 4.23
CA PRO A 345 16.78 -17.68 3.47
C PRO A 345 15.37 -17.99 2.96
N HIS A 346 14.37 -17.78 3.82
CA HIS A 346 12.96 -17.98 3.50
C HIS A 346 12.37 -16.72 2.87
N LYS A 347 11.62 -16.89 1.77
CA LYS A 347 11.13 -15.78 0.96
C LYS A 347 9.74 -16.09 0.43
N GLU A 348 8.88 -15.08 0.50
CA GLU A 348 7.52 -15.14 -0.01
C GLU A 348 7.17 -13.82 -0.67
N GLU A 349 6.31 -13.88 -1.68
CA GLU A 349 5.90 -12.71 -2.45
C GLU A 349 5.28 -11.62 -1.56
N ARG A 350 4.44 -12.01 -0.60
CA ARG A 350 3.75 -11.11 0.33
C ARG A 350 4.68 -10.31 1.24
N PHE A 351 5.92 -10.76 1.46
CA PHE A 351 6.87 -10.03 2.30
C PHE A 351 7.30 -8.70 1.67
N LEU A 352 7.16 -8.52 0.36
CA LEU A 352 7.44 -7.24 -0.31
C LEU A 352 6.25 -6.28 -0.39
N TYR A 353 5.04 -6.70 -0.03
CA TYR A 353 3.85 -5.84 -0.10
C TYR A 353 4.04 -4.47 0.57
N PRO A 354 4.71 -4.33 1.75
CA PRO A 354 4.86 -3.04 2.42
C PRO A 354 5.48 -1.93 1.56
N VAL A 355 6.27 -2.26 0.54
CA VAL A 355 6.99 -1.28 -0.30
C VAL A 355 6.45 -1.18 -1.73
N TYR A 356 5.41 -1.94 -2.10
CA TYR A 356 4.84 -1.94 -3.46
C TYR A 356 4.46 -0.54 -3.96
N PRO A 357 3.75 0.32 -3.19
CA PRO A 357 3.45 1.68 -3.62
C PRO A 357 4.70 2.53 -3.84
N LEU A 358 5.77 2.28 -3.08
CA LEU A 358 7.04 3.02 -3.20
C LEU A 358 7.80 2.64 -4.48
N VAL A 359 7.65 1.40 -4.96
CA VAL A 359 8.15 0.98 -6.29
C VAL A 359 7.50 1.83 -7.38
N CYS A 360 6.18 2.02 -7.33
CA CYS A 360 5.45 2.87 -8.28
C CYS A 360 5.93 4.32 -8.23
N VAL A 361 6.15 4.87 -7.03
CA VAL A 361 6.63 6.25 -6.86
C VAL A 361 8.05 6.42 -7.40
N ALA A 362 8.95 5.48 -7.12
CA ALA A 362 10.33 5.50 -7.62
C ALA A 362 10.36 5.44 -9.15
N ALA A 363 9.63 4.50 -9.75
CA ALA A 363 9.50 4.37 -11.19
C ALA A 363 8.91 5.64 -11.83
N ALA A 364 7.90 6.25 -11.19
CA ALA A 364 7.26 7.48 -11.68
C ALA A 364 8.27 8.62 -11.75
N ALA A 365 9.10 8.76 -10.71
CA ALA A 365 10.14 9.77 -10.66
C ALA A 365 11.21 9.57 -11.75
N VAL A 366 11.57 8.32 -12.06
CA VAL A 366 12.50 8.02 -13.17
C VAL A 366 11.91 8.40 -14.52
N ILE A 367 10.67 7.97 -14.79
CA ILE A 367 9.97 8.27 -16.05
C ILE A 367 9.80 9.78 -16.23
N GLU A 368 9.44 10.50 -15.16
CA GLU A 368 9.25 11.94 -15.22
C GLU A 368 10.56 12.70 -15.51
N SER A 369 11.68 12.19 -14.98
CA SER A 369 13.00 12.82 -15.10
C SER A 369 13.76 12.38 -16.36
N PHE A 370 13.22 11.44 -17.13
CA PHE A 370 13.88 10.91 -18.32
C PHE A 370 14.28 11.99 -19.34
N PRO A 371 13.45 13.02 -19.64
CA PRO A 371 13.85 14.09 -20.56
C PRO A 371 14.99 14.96 -20.02
N ASP A 372 15.16 15.04 -18.69
CA ASP A 372 16.21 15.86 -18.06
C ASP A 372 17.60 15.24 -18.25
N LEU A 373 17.70 13.94 -18.58
CA LEU A 373 18.95 13.26 -18.93
C LEU A 373 19.58 13.79 -20.23
N PHE A 374 18.73 14.27 -21.15
CA PHE A 374 19.14 14.73 -22.48
C PHE A 374 19.20 16.26 -22.58
N ARG A 375 18.96 16.96 -21.48
CA ARG A 375 18.95 18.42 -21.44
C ARG A 375 20.35 18.94 -21.18
N ASP A 376 20.82 19.85 -22.04
CA ASP A 376 22.12 20.47 -21.84
C ASP A 376 22.10 21.32 -20.55
N LYS A 377 23.11 21.13 -19.70
CA LYS A 377 23.29 21.88 -18.45
C LYS A 377 23.58 23.36 -18.72
N TYR A 378 24.14 23.69 -19.89
CA TYR A 378 24.56 25.05 -20.24
C TYR A 378 23.56 25.79 -21.14
N ALA A 379 22.62 25.09 -21.78
CA ALA A 379 21.60 25.66 -22.67
C ALA A 379 20.18 25.10 -22.40
N PRO A 380 19.56 25.38 -21.22
CA PRO A 380 18.31 24.73 -20.80
C PRO A 380 17.07 25.07 -21.65
N ASN A 381 17.15 26.13 -22.48
CA ASN A 381 16.06 26.62 -23.32
C ASN A 381 16.16 26.18 -24.78
N GLU A 382 17.23 25.49 -25.19
CA GLU A 382 17.30 24.95 -26.53
C GLU A 382 16.33 23.79 -26.70
N LYS A 383 15.53 23.86 -27.76
CA LYS A 383 14.60 22.81 -28.15
C LYS A 383 15.38 21.70 -28.84
N SER A 384 16.08 20.87 -28.07
CA SER A 384 16.71 19.68 -28.62
C SER A 384 15.66 18.68 -29.10
N LEU A 385 15.85 18.16 -30.31
CA LEU A 385 15.01 17.11 -30.92
C LEU A 385 14.96 15.87 -30.03
N THR A 386 16.06 15.52 -29.34
CA THR A 386 16.13 14.38 -28.42
C THR A 386 15.21 14.55 -27.22
N VAL A 387 15.12 15.77 -26.67
CA VAL A 387 14.22 16.08 -25.54
C VAL A 387 12.76 16.03 -25.98
N MET A 388 12.44 16.43 -27.22
CA MET A 388 11.10 16.31 -27.77
C MET A 388 10.69 14.85 -27.94
N ILE A 389 11.57 14.01 -28.53
CA ILE A 389 11.35 12.57 -28.66
C ILE A 389 11.15 11.93 -27.28
N ALA A 390 12.02 12.23 -26.31
CA ALA A 390 11.91 11.70 -24.94
C ALA A 390 10.55 12.04 -24.27
N LYS A 391 10.01 13.25 -24.52
CA LYS A 391 8.71 13.67 -24.00
C LYS A 391 7.52 12.91 -24.63
N ILE A 392 7.64 12.51 -25.88
CA ILE A 392 6.62 11.72 -26.61
C ILE A 392 6.75 10.23 -26.26
N LEU A 393 7.97 9.73 -26.10
CA LEU A 393 8.23 8.33 -25.80
C LEU A 393 7.80 7.93 -24.38
N ARG A 394 7.91 8.84 -23.40
CA ARG A 394 7.57 8.52 -21.99
C ARG A 394 6.12 8.00 -21.77
N PRO A 395 5.02 8.59 -22.29
CA PRO A 395 3.69 8.00 -22.12
C PRO A 395 3.52 6.70 -22.91
N MET A 396 4.19 6.55 -24.05
CA MET A 396 4.11 5.31 -24.85
C MET A 396 4.76 4.14 -24.10
N VAL A 397 5.97 4.34 -23.56
CA VAL A 397 6.66 3.32 -22.76
C VAL A 397 5.86 2.98 -21.51
N LEU A 398 5.36 3.99 -20.79
CA LEU A 398 4.49 3.75 -19.65
C LEU A 398 3.26 2.93 -20.06
N GLY A 399 2.56 3.31 -21.14
CA GLY A 399 1.40 2.59 -21.64
C GLY A 399 1.69 1.11 -21.93
N LEU A 400 2.81 0.80 -22.60
CA LEU A 400 3.23 -0.58 -22.87
C LEU A 400 3.49 -1.36 -21.59
N ILE A 401 4.16 -0.77 -20.60
CA ILE A 401 4.42 -1.42 -19.32
C ILE A 401 3.12 -1.71 -18.58
N LEU A 402 2.19 -0.75 -18.54
CA LEU A 402 0.90 -0.92 -17.88
C LEU A 402 0.04 -1.97 -18.58
N CYS A 403 0.03 -2.02 -19.92
CA CYS A 403 -0.64 -3.08 -20.67
C CYS A 403 -0.07 -4.47 -20.34
N ALA A 404 1.26 -4.60 -20.29
CA ALA A 404 1.91 -5.86 -19.92
C ALA A 404 1.59 -6.26 -18.48
N SER A 405 1.60 -5.31 -17.54
CA SER A 405 1.27 -5.56 -16.13
C SER A 405 -0.18 -5.97 -15.94
N HIS A 406 -1.12 -5.29 -16.62
CA HIS A 406 -2.54 -5.63 -16.53
C HIS A 406 -2.86 -6.95 -17.23
N SER A 407 -2.21 -7.26 -18.36
CA SER A 407 -2.31 -8.56 -19.04
C SER A 407 -1.89 -9.71 -18.10
N ARG A 408 -0.85 -9.51 -17.28
CA ARG A 408 -0.48 -10.49 -16.25
C ARG A 408 -1.57 -10.67 -15.20
N THR A 409 -2.16 -9.58 -14.70
CA THR A 409 -3.29 -9.66 -13.74
C THR A 409 -4.43 -10.50 -14.32
N PHE A 410 -4.82 -10.22 -15.57
CA PHE A 410 -5.85 -10.99 -16.26
C PHE A 410 -5.46 -12.47 -16.43
N SER A 411 -4.22 -12.73 -16.86
CA SER A 411 -3.68 -14.09 -17.02
C SER A 411 -3.72 -14.89 -15.72
N LEU A 412 -3.39 -14.27 -14.58
CA LEU A 412 -3.46 -14.93 -13.28
C LEU A 412 -4.90 -15.24 -12.85
N ILE A 413 -5.81 -14.29 -12.97
CA ILE A 413 -7.21 -14.49 -12.60
C ILE A 413 -7.82 -15.60 -13.46
N ASN A 414 -7.59 -15.56 -14.77
CA ASN A 414 -8.12 -16.56 -15.69
C ASN A 414 -7.47 -17.94 -15.49
N GLY A 415 -6.17 -17.99 -15.20
CA GLY A 415 -5.42 -19.24 -15.09
C GLY A 415 -5.49 -19.93 -13.72
N TYR A 416 -5.83 -19.19 -12.65
CA TYR A 416 -5.70 -19.70 -11.27
C TYR A 416 -6.92 -19.44 -10.38
N SER A 417 -8.08 -19.05 -10.94
CA SER A 417 -9.34 -18.85 -10.18
C SER A 417 -10.07 -20.15 -9.82
N ALA A 418 -9.64 -21.30 -10.36
CA ALA A 418 -10.30 -22.59 -10.16
C ALA A 418 -10.63 -22.92 -8.67
N PRO A 419 -9.75 -22.67 -7.67
CA PRO A 419 -10.08 -22.98 -6.28
C PRO A 419 -11.27 -22.18 -5.72
N LEU A 420 -11.52 -20.95 -6.20
CA LEU A 420 -12.70 -20.18 -5.80
C LEU A 420 -13.94 -20.59 -6.60
N GLU A 421 -13.79 -20.91 -7.89
CA GLU A 421 -14.91 -21.30 -8.76
C GLU A 421 -15.48 -22.68 -8.39
N ILE A 422 -14.63 -23.65 -8.06
CA ILE A 422 -15.06 -25.02 -7.75
C ILE A 422 -16.02 -25.05 -6.56
N TYR A 423 -15.78 -24.24 -5.52
CA TYR A 423 -16.62 -24.23 -4.31
C TYR A 423 -17.99 -23.58 -4.53
N LYS A 424 -18.16 -22.76 -5.58
CA LYS A 424 -19.49 -22.21 -5.94
C LYS A 424 -20.47 -23.28 -6.38
N HIS A 425 -19.97 -24.43 -6.85
CA HIS A 425 -20.83 -25.53 -7.27
C HIS A 425 -21.50 -26.27 -6.11
N PHE A 426 -21.08 -26.05 -4.85
CA PHE A 426 -21.75 -26.63 -3.70
C PHE A 426 -23.22 -26.17 -3.56
N GLU A 427 -23.57 -24.98 -4.05
CA GLU A 427 -24.96 -24.50 -4.03
C GLU A 427 -25.92 -25.35 -4.88
N HIS A 428 -25.41 -26.13 -5.85
CA HIS A 428 -26.22 -26.79 -6.89
C HIS A 428 -26.45 -28.29 -6.66
N HIS A 429 -25.97 -28.87 -5.55
CA HIS A 429 -26.04 -30.31 -5.33
C HIS A 429 -27.18 -30.70 -4.37
N GLU A 430 -28.38 -30.89 -4.93
CA GLU A 430 -29.58 -31.37 -4.20
C GLU A 430 -29.43 -32.79 -3.63
N ASP A 431 -28.51 -33.58 -4.19
CA ASP A 431 -28.31 -35.00 -3.82
C ASP A 431 -27.54 -35.21 -2.51
N VAL A 432 -26.99 -34.13 -1.93
CA VAL A 432 -26.09 -34.19 -0.78
C VAL A 432 -26.87 -33.91 0.51
N GLY A 433 -26.98 -34.92 1.38
CA GLY A 433 -27.65 -34.78 2.66
C GLY A 433 -26.99 -33.75 3.60
N THR A 434 -27.80 -33.14 4.46
CA THR A 434 -27.34 -32.28 5.55
C THR A 434 -26.37 -33.05 6.47
N GLY A 435 -25.28 -32.41 6.87
CA GLY A 435 -24.21 -33.05 7.65
C GLY A 435 -23.18 -33.78 6.78
N SER A 436 -23.14 -33.50 5.48
CA SER A 436 -22.12 -34.04 4.58
C SER A 436 -20.71 -33.56 4.94
N VAL A 437 -19.70 -34.32 4.48
CA VAL A 437 -18.30 -34.02 4.72
C VAL A 437 -17.63 -33.63 3.40
N VAL A 438 -17.00 -32.46 3.37
CA VAL A 438 -16.13 -32.04 2.26
C VAL A 438 -14.73 -32.55 2.53
N CYS A 439 -14.23 -33.42 1.65
CA CYS A 439 -12.88 -33.97 1.73
C CYS A 439 -11.94 -33.23 0.78
N VAL A 440 -10.98 -32.49 1.32
CA VAL A 440 -9.98 -31.73 0.55
C VAL A 440 -8.69 -32.53 0.45
N GLY A 441 -8.23 -32.75 -0.79
CA GLY A 441 -7.02 -33.53 -1.10
C GLY A 441 -5.73 -32.70 -1.10
N SER A 442 -4.84 -33.04 -2.03
CA SER A 442 -3.47 -32.53 -2.10
C SER A 442 -3.31 -31.02 -2.29
N GLU A 443 -4.34 -30.36 -2.78
CA GLU A 443 -4.37 -28.90 -2.93
C GLU A 443 -5.01 -28.19 -1.72
N TRP A 444 -4.86 -28.75 -0.50
CA TRP A 444 -5.36 -28.14 0.74
C TRP A 444 -4.88 -26.69 0.94
N HIS A 445 -3.66 -26.36 0.50
CA HIS A 445 -3.09 -25.00 0.56
C HIS A 445 -3.81 -24.01 -0.38
N ARG A 446 -4.69 -24.49 -1.26
CA ARG A 446 -5.56 -23.69 -2.14
C ARG A 446 -7.02 -23.66 -1.66
N PHE A 447 -7.32 -24.28 -0.52
CA PHE A 447 -8.65 -24.18 0.11
C PHE A 447 -9.03 -22.69 0.26
N PRO A 448 -10.17 -22.24 -0.29
CA PRO A 448 -10.45 -20.82 -0.38
C PRO A 448 -10.83 -20.19 0.97
N SER A 449 -11.67 -20.89 1.76
CA SER A 449 -12.02 -20.64 3.17
C SER A 449 -13.38 -21.30 3.45
N SER A 450 -13.68 -21.55 4.73
CA SER A 450 -14.98 -21.93 5.26
C SER A 450 -16.11 -20.95 4.90
N PHE A 451 -15.80 -19.68 4.54
CA PHE A 451 -16.79 -18.75 3.98
C PHE A 451 -17.45 -19.25 2.68
N PHE A 452 -16.77 -20.12 1.92
CA PHE A 452 -17.26 -20.71 0.67
C PHE A 452 -17.91 -22.09 0.86
N VAL A 453 -18.03 -22.56 2.10
CA VAL A 453 -18.62 -23.86 2.44
C VAL A 453 -20.05 -23.63 2.93
N PRO A 454 -21.09 -24.17 2.26
CA PRO A 454 -22.47 -24.00 2.70
C PRO A 454 -22.78 -24.62 4.07
N ASP A 455 -23.82 -24.12 4.74
CA ASP A 455 -24.17 -24.55 6.10
C ASP A 455 -24.71 -25.98 6.19
N TYR A 456 -25.18 -26.56 5.08
CA TYR A 456 -25.60 -27.96 5.06
C TYR A 456 -24.40 -28.92 5.16
N VAL A 457 -23.17 -28.46 4.90
CA VAL A 457 -21.94 -29.24 5.08
C VAL A 457 -21.59 -29.23 6.57
N GLY A 458 -21.54 -30.41 7.18
CA GLY A 458 -21.25 -30.56 8.60
C GLY A 458 -19.77 -30.39 8.94
N GLU A 459 -18.87 -30.89 8.06
CA GLU A 459 -17.43 -30.88 8.32
C GLU A 459 -16.61 -30.72 7.04
N VAL A 460 -15.44 -30.09 7.17
CA VAL A 460 -14.37 -30.10 6.18
C VAL A 460 -13.21 -30.92 6.74
N ARG A 461 -12.72 -31.90 5.97
CA ARG A 461 -11.64 -32.82 6.38
C ARG A 461 -10.55 -32.89 5.31
N TRP A 462 -9.32 -33.14 5.76
CA TRP A 462 -8.16 -33.35 4.90
C TRP A 462 -8.03 -34.84 4.56
N ILE A 463 -7.80 -35.15 3.29
CA ILE A 463 -7.48 -36.53 2.85
C ILE A 463 -6.00 -36.80 3.15
N ASP A 464 -5.69 -37.97 3.71
CA ASP A 464 -4.30 -38.43 3.80
C ASP A 464 -3.78 -38.77 2.41
N ASP A 465 -3.08 -37.81 1.81
CA ASP A 465 -2.45 -37.90 0.49
C ASP A 465 -0.93 -38.15 0.58
N GLY A 466 -0.41 -38.38 1.79
CA GLY A 466 1.02 -38.53 2.07
C GLY A 466 1.73 -37.26 2.54
N PHE A 467 1.06 -36.11 2.66
CA PHE A 467 1.64 -34.93 3.32
C PHE A 467 1.98 -35.22 4.79
N ARG A 468 3.21 -34.89 5.20
CA ARG A 468 3.74 -35.16 6.55
C ARG A 468 3.97 -33.90 7.40
N GLY A 469 3.61 -32.73 6.86
CA GLY A 469 3.67 -31.48 7.61
C GLY A 469 2.43 -31.29 8.49
N LEU A 470 2.44 -30.23 9.28
CA LEU A 470 1.30 -29.84 10.10
C LEU A 470 0.19 -29.24 9.23
N LEU A 471 -0.99 -29.86 9.28
CA LEU A 471 -2.20 -29.32 8.66
C LEU A 471 -3.01 -28.48 9.66
N PRO A 472 -3.75 -27.46 9.20
CA PRO A 472 -4.66 -26.71 10.05
C PRO A 472 -5.71 -27.63 10.68
N LEU A 473 -5.98 -27.45 11.98
CA LEU A 473 -6.96 -28.25 12.73
C LEU A 473 -8.24 -27.45 12.95
N PRO A 474 -9.43 -28.06 12.97
CA PRO A 474 -10.64 -27.32 13.33
C PRO A 474 -10.50 -26.64 14.70
N PHE A 475 -11.00 -25.40 14.82
CA PHE A 475 -11.13 -24.77 16.13
C PHE A 475 -12.04 -25.63 17.03
N ASN A 476 -11.58 -25.95 18.23
CA ASN A 476 -12.35 -26.79 19.16
C ASN A 476 -13.14 -25.93 20.15
N ALA A 477 -14.44 -25.79 19.90
CA ALA A 477 -15.35 -25.04 20.77
C ALA A 477 -15.50 -25.64 22.19
N THR A 478 -15.19 -26.93 22.40
CA THR A 478 -15.39 -27.60 23.71
C THR A 478 -14.20 -27.48 24.67
N LEU A 479 -13.01 -27.16 24.18
CA LEU A 479 -11.83 -26.99 25.04
C LEU A 479 -11.72 -25.56 25.60
N GLY A 480 -12.64 -24.66 25.24
CA GLY A 480 -12.30 -23.23 25.20
C GLY A 480 -11.06 -23.02 24.33
N ASP A 481 -10.56 -21.79 24.24
CA ASP A 481 -9.29 -21.53 23.56
C ASP A 481 -8.06 -22.17 24.29
N CYS A 482 -8.25 -23.19 25.14
CA CYS A 482 -7.35 -23.57 26.22
C CYS A 482 -6.39 -24.74 25.93
N CYS A 483 -6.56 -25.56 24.89
CA CYS A 483 -5.73 -26.78 24.81
C CYS A 483 -5.62 -27.46 23.44
N SER A 484 -5.45 -26.72 22.34
CA SER A 484 -4.79 -27.32 21.17
C SER A 484 -3.28 -27.40 21.44
N THR A 485 -2.89 -28.35 22.30
CA THR A 485 -1.57 -28.98 22.20
C THR A 485 -1.43 -29.39 20.74
N ALA A 486 -0.45 -28.82 20.03
CA ALA A 486 -0.02 -29.40 18.77
C ALA A 486 0.32 -30.86 19.08
N LEU A 487 -0.52 -31.78 18.62
CA LEU A 487 -0.12 -33.18 18.56
C LEU A 487 0.93 -33.22 17.45
N PHE A 488 2.18 -33.25 17.89
CA PHE A 488 3.36 -33.53 17.07
C PHE A 488 3.28 -34.91 16.43
#